data_AF-A0A453J3L7-F1
#
_entry.id   AF-A0A453J3L7-F1
#
_cell.length_a   1.000
_cell.length_b   1.000
_cell.length_c   1.000
_cell.angle_alpha   90.00
_cell.angle_beta   90.00
_cell.angle_gamma   90.00
#
_symmetry.space_group_name_H-M   'P 1'
#
loop_
_entity.id
_entity.type
_entity.pdbx_description
1 polymer ?
#
loop_
_entity_poly.entity_id
_entity_poly.type
_entity_poly.pdbx_seq_one_letter_code
_entity_poly.pdbx_strand_id
1 'polypeptide(L)'
;MHKNLEREVEMYCDSEVAPHREVPHSEKKSLYKNWPLMSSIIAYCVFTLHDTAYSEIFSLWAVSDKKYGGLSFSSKDVGQVLAASGAGLLLYQIFVYRHVHKYLGSIISSRIAAVLSIPLLATYPFMTHLSGTKLGLAIYCAAVMKGAFATTILTGTCILQNSAVPQNQRGAANGISTTAMSLFKAIAPAGAGVLFSWAQKRQHAAFFPGMLLIY
;
A
#
# COMPACT_ATOMS: atom_id res chain seq x y z
N MET A 1 43.31 -40.87 46.22
CA MET A 1 42.01 -40.22 45.92
C MET A 1 42.10 -38.68 45.88
N HIS A 2 43.15 -38.04 46.42
CA HIS A 2 43.31 -36.57 46.40
C HIS A 2 43.85 -35.97 45.08
N LYS A 3 44.76 -36.67 44.36
CA LYS A 3 45.37 -36.17 43.11
C LYS A 3 44.46 -36.13 41.88
N ASN A 4 43.29 -36.75 41.93
CA ASN A 4 42.31 -36.68 40.85
C ASN A 4 41.32 -35.52 41.05
N LEU A 5 41.09 -35.12 42.31
CA LEU A 5 40.22 -34.00 42.64
C LEU A 5 40.91 -32.66 42.33
N GLU A 6 42.22 -32.54 42.58
CA GLU A 6 42.98 -31.34 42.19
C GLU A 6 43.08 -31.18 40.67
N ARG A 7 43.15 -32.29 39.91
CA ARG A 7 43.11 -32.25 38.43
C ARG A 7 41.74 -31.89 37.87
N GLU A 8 40.64 -32.31 38.52
CA GLU A 8 39.29 -31.85 38.15
C GLU A 8 39.06 -30.38 38.52
N VAL A 9 39.63 -29.91 39.63
CA VAL A 9 39.53 -28.51 40.07
C VAL A 9 40.42 -27.59 39.20
N GLU A 10 41.61 -28.03 38.80
CA GLU A 10 42.44 -27.31 37.81
C GLU A 10 41.77 -27.30 36.42
N MET A 11 41.17 -28.42 35.98
CA MET A 11 40.42 -28.47 34.70
C MET A 11 39.15 -27.59 34.72
N TYR A 12 38.59 -27.31 35.90
CA TYR A 12 37.46 -26.39 36.07
C TYR A 12 37.91 -24.93 36.18
N CYS A 13 39.11 -24.65 36.72
CA CYS A 13 39.66 -23.29 36.83
C CYS A 13 40.29 -22.79 35.53
N ASP A 14 40.74 -23.69 34.65
CA ASP A 14 41.31 -23.37 33.33
C ASP A 14 40.24 -23.21 32.23
N SER A 15 38.96 -23.21 32.63
CA SER A 15 37.90 -22.59 31.83
C SER A 15 38.02 -21.08 31.96
N GLU A 16 39.18 -20.56 31.54
CA GLU A 16 39.38 -19.15 31.28
C GLU A 16 38.15 -18.66 30.53
N VAL A 17 37.57 -17.62 31.12
CA VAL A 17 36.70 -16.66 30.49
C VAL A 17 37.21 -16.44 29.07
N ALA A 18 36.65 -17.20 28.13
CA ALA A 18 36.80 -16.89 26.72
C ALA A 18 36.36 -15.44 26.64
N PRO A 19 37.21 -14.50 26.21
CA PRO A 19 36.76 -13.13 26.07
C PRO A 19 35.50 -13.24 25.23
N HIS A 20 34.39 -12.71 25.76
CA HIS A 20 33.17 -12.56 25.00
C HIS A 20 33.65 -12.05 23.65
N ARG A 21 33.62 -12.94 22.64
CA ARG A 21 33.94 -12.55 21.29
C ARG A 21 32.80 -11.59 21.03
N GLU A 22 33.06 -10.31 21.20
CA GLU A 22 32.21 -9.27 20.67
C GLU A 22 32.12 -9.66 19.20
N VAL A 23 31.00 -10.30 18.86
CA VAL A 23 30.64 -10.52 17.47
C VAL A 23 30.76 -9.12 16.91
N PRO A 24 31.72 -8.88 15.98
CA PRO A 24 32.04 -7.52 15.55
C PRO A 24 30.71 -6.87 15.29
N HIS A 25 30.40 -5.79 16.01
CA HIS A 25 29.11 -5.14 15.88
C HIS A 25 29.06 -4.67 14.44
N SER A 26 28.51 -5.52 13.57
CA SER A 26 28.58 -5.40 12.12
C SER A 26 28.11 -3.99 11.85
N GLU A 27 29.03 -3.13 11.40
CA GLU A 27 28.77 -1.71 11.20
C GLU A 27 27.41 -1.62 10.54
N LYS A 28 26.40 -1.14 11.29
CA LYS A 28 25.02 -1.20 10.84
C LYS A 28 24.97 -0.41 9.55
N LYS A 29 24.95 -1.11 8.41
CA LYS A 29 24.91 -0.47 7.09
C LYS A 29 23.76 0.52 7.13
N SER A 30 24.06 1.78 6.84
CA SER A 30 23.09 2.85 6.94
C SER A 30 21.90 2.52 6.04
N LEU A 31 20.69 2.48 6.62
CA LEU A 31 19.45 2.19 5.89
C LEU A 31 19.21 3.21 4.77
N TYR A 32 19.59 4.47 4.99
CA TYR A 32 19.45 5.53 3.98
C TYR A 32 20.37 5.34 2.77
N LYS A 33 21.49 4.62 2.93
CA LYS A 33 22.38 4.27 1.82
C LYS A 33 21.92 3.00 1.07
N ASN A 34 20.93 2.29 1.59
CA ASN A 34 20.37 1.11 0.95
C ASN A 34 19.40 1.52 -0.16
N TRP A 35 19.93 1.66 -1.38
CA TRP A 35 19.16 2.10 -2.54
C TRP A 35 17.92 1.23 -2.85
N PRO A 36 18.01 -0.12 -2.85
CA PRO A 36 16.82 -0.98 -3.00
C PRO A 36 15.71 -0.68 -1.98
N LEU A 37 16.06 -0.48 -0.70
CA LEU A 37 15.10 -0.11 0.33
C LEU A 37 14.48 1.25 0.04
N MET A 38 15.30 2.28 -0.18
CA MET A 38 14.83 3.65 -0.39
C MET A 38 13.95 3.76 -1.64
N SER A 39 14.32 3.08 -2.74
CA SER A 39 13.50 3.00 -3.94
C SER A 39 12.12 2.38 -3.66
N SER A 40 12.09 1.29 -2.87
CA SER A 40 10.82 0.64 -2.50
C SER A 40 9.98 1.48 -1.52
N ILE A 41 10.60 2.31 -0.68
CA ILE A 41 9.88 3.27 0.18
C ILE A 41 9.26 4.39 -0.66
N ILE A 42 10.01 4.96 -1.61
CA ILE A 42 9.50 6.01 -2.50
C ILE A 42 8.30 5.50 -3.29
N ALA A 43 8.41 4.31 -3.89
CA ALA A 43 7.30 3.69 -4.60
C ALA A 43 6.07 3.49 -3.69
N TYR A 44 6.29 2.99 -2.47
CA TYR A 44 5.22 2.80 -1.48
C TYR A 44 4.53 4.12 -1.13
N CYS A 45 5.29 5.20 -0.93
CA CYS A 45 4.75 6.54 -0.65
C CYS A 45 3.90 7.07 -1.82
N VAL A 46 4.38 6.95 -3.06
CA VAL A 46 3.66 7.41 -4.25
C VAL A 46 2.35 6.63 -4.44
N PHE A 47 2.39 5.30 -4.32
CA PHE A 47 1.19 4.49 -4.47
C PHE A 47 0.20 4.71 -3.33
N THR A 48 0.66 4.93 -2.11
CA THR A 48 -0.23 5.23 -0.99
C THR A 48 -0.85 6.62 -1.11
N LEU A 49 -0.10 7.60 -1.62
CA LEU A 49 -0.65 8.93 -1.95
C LEU A 49 -1.74 8.79 -3.01
N HIS A 50 -1.47 8.05 -4.10
CA HIS A 50 -2.47 7.79 -5.13
C HIS A 50 -3.71 7.10 -4.55
N ASP A 51 -3.54 6.05 -3.76
CA ASP A 51 -4.67 5.28 -3.23
C ASP A 51 -5.55 6.12 -2.28
N THR A 52 -4.91 6.95 -1.46
CA THR A 52 -5.61 7.89 -0.58
C THR A 52 -6.31 8.99 -1.38
N ALA A 53 -5.65 9.56 -2.39
CA ALA A 53 -6.28 10.56 -3.26
C ALA A 53 -7.47 9.95 -4.01
N TYR A 54 -7.35 8.71 -4.48
CA TYR A 54 -8.44 7.99 -5.12
C TYR A 54 -9.64 7.80 -4.19
N SER A 55 -9.44 7.38 -2.93
CA SER A 55 -10.57 7.19 -2.00
C SER A 55 -11.32 8.49 -1.71
N GLU A 56 -10.58 9.59 -1.61
CA GLU A 56 -11.15 10.93 -1.41
C GLU A 56 -11.92 11.40 -2.66
N ILE A 57 -11.30 11.31 -3.85
CA ILE A 57 -11.94 11.65 -5.13
C ILE A 57 -13.19 10.80 -5.35
N PHE A 58 -13.12 9.49 -5.09
CA PHE A 58 -14.26 8.58 -5.22
C PHE A 58 -15.42 9.01 -4.33
N SER A 59 -15.13 9.35 -3.07
CA SER A 59 -16.16 9.78 -2.12
C SER A 59 -16.81 11.10 -2.55
N LEU A 60 -15.99 12.07 -2.97
CA LEU A 60 -16.47 13.37 -3.48
C LEU A 60 -17.29 13.21 -4.78
N TRP A 61 -16.81 12.40 -5.71
CA TRP A 61 -17.46 12.12 -6.99
C TRP A 61 -18.79 11.40 -6.81
N ALA A 62 -18.83 10.36 -5.97
CA ALA A 62 -20.03 9.57 -5.74
C ALA A 62 -21.15 10.42 -5.12
N VAL A 63 -20.82 11.28 -4.15
CA VAL A 63 -21.80 12.18 -3.52
C VAL A 63 -22.20 13.35 -4.43
N SER A 64 -21.35 13.77 -5.35
CA SER A 64 -21.62 14.93 -6.22
C SER A 64 -22.88 14.74 -7.07
N ASP A 65 -23.56 15.86 -7.35
CA ASP A 65 -24.77 15.84 -8.16
C ASP A 65 -24.51 15.35 -9.58
N LYS A 66 -25.50 14.66 -10.17
CA LYS A 66 -25.46 14.24 -11.58
C LYS A 66 -25.19 15.39 -12.56
N LYS A 67 -25.58 16.63 -12.23
CA LYS A 67 -25.28 17.83 -13.05
C LYS A 67 -23.77 18.12 -13.17
N TYR A 68 -22.95 17.62 -12.26
CA TYR A 68 -21.49 17.75 -12.27
C TYR A 68 -20.79 16.43 -12.63
N GLY A 69 -21.51 15.47 -13.22
CA GLY A 69 -20.96 14.16 -13.58
C GLY A 69 -20.79 13.19 -12.40
N GLY A 70 -21.36 13.49 -11.24
CA GLY A 70 -21.39 12.59 -10.08
C GLY A 70 -22.55 11.60 -10.09
N LEU A 71 -22.68 10.81 -9.03
CA LEU A 71 -23.71 9.76 -8.92
C LEU A 71 -24.93 10.17 -8.08
N SER A 72 -24.86 11.29 -7.35
CA SER A 72 -25.85 11.70 -6.35
C SER A 72 -26.12 10.64 -5.27
N PHE A 73 -25.09 9.91 -4.84
CA PHE A 73 -25.19 8.96 -3.74
C PHE A 73 -25.28 9.67 -2.40
N SER A 74 -25.97 9.06 -1.44
CA SER A 74 -25.89 9.53 -0.06
C SER A 74 -24.56 9.11 0.57
N SER A 75 -24.11 9.81 1.62
CA SER A 75 -22.92 9.42 2.37
C SER A 75 -23.03 8.00 2.96
N LYS A 76 -24.26 7.55 3.24
CA LYS A 76 -24.54 6.18 3.68
C LYS A 76 -24.22 5.16 2.58
N ASP A 77 -24.63 5.43 1.34
CA ASP A 77 -24.39 4.53 0.21
C ASP A 77 -22.88 4.43 -0.09
N VAL A 78 -22.17 5.55 -0.06
CA VAL A 78 -20.71 5.57 -0.19
C VAL A 78 -20.04 4.76 0.92
N GLY A 79 -20.48 4.95 2.17
CA GLY A 79 -20.01 4.16 3.30
C GLY A 79 -20.23 2.66 3.13
N GLN A 80 -21.38 2.25 2.57
CA GLN A 80 -21.67 0.85 2.27
C GLN A 80 -20.76 0.28 1.19
N VAL A 81 -20.49 1.03 0.11
CA VAL A 81 -19.54 0.61 -0.94
C VAL A 81 -18.14 0.45 -0.35
N LEU A 82 -17.67 1.43 0.42
CA LEU A 82 -16.34 1.39 1.04
C LEU A 82 -16.22 0.24 2.05
N ALA A 83 -17.25 0.00 2.86
CA ALA A 83 -17.28 -1.12 3.81
C ALA A 83 -17.26 -2.48 3.11
N ALA A 84 -18.08 -2.66 2.06
CA ALA A 84 -18.08 -3.88 1.27
C ALA A 84 -16.75 -4.09 0.54
N SER A 85 -16.15 -3.02 0.02
CA SER A 85 -14.81 -3.05 -0.56
C SER A 85 -13.76 -3.47 0.47
N GLY A 86 -13.82 -2.95 1.69
CA GLY A 86 -12.93 -3.33 2.79
C GLY A 86 -13.07 -4.80 3.18
N ALA A 87 -14.30 -5.31 3.25
CA ALA A 87 -14.56 -6.73 3.50
C ALA A 87 -14.03 -7.62 2.35
N GLY A 88 -14.31 -7.25 1.10
CA GLY A 88 -13.79 -7.95 -0.08
C GLY A 88 -12.27 -7.96 -0.13
N LEU A 89 -11.64 -6.86 0.28
CA LEU A 89 -10.19 -6.74 0.38
C LEU A 89 -9.59 -7.69 1.42
N LEU A 90 -10.24 -7.82 2.58
CA LEU A 90 -9.81 -8.76 3.61
C LEU A 90 -9.83 -10.20 3.09
N LEU A 91 -10.91 -10.58 2.38
CA LEU A 91 -11.02 -11.90 1.74
C LEU A 91 -9.94 -12.09 0.67
N TYR A 92 -9.71 -11.09 -0.18
CA TYR A 92 -8.64 -11.11 -1.18
C TYR A 92 -7.28 -11.35 -0.52
N GLN A 93 -6.97 -10.66 0.58
CA GLN A 93 -5.67 -10.76 1.24
C GLN A 93 -5.44 -12.15 1.85
N ILE A 94 -6.45 -12.73 2.48
CA ILE A 94 -6.35 -14.03 3.16
C ILE A 94 -6.28 -15.17 2.14
N PHE A 95 -7.16 -15.16 1.13
CA PHE A 95 -7.35 -16.30 0.24
C PHE A 95 -6.62 -16.17 -1.09
N VAL A 96 -6.55 -14.97 -1.67
CA VAL A 96 -6.11 -14.78 -3.06
C VAL A 96 -4.66 -14.31 -3.13
N TYR A 97 -4.28 -13.30 -2.34
CA TYR A 97 -2.95 -12.69 -2.43
C TYR A 97 -1.81 -13.68 -2.22
N ARG A 98 -1.97 -14.66 -1.31
CA ARG A 98 -0.97 -15.74 -1.11
C ARG A 98 -0.69 -16.49 -2.41
N HIS A 99 -1.73 -16.81 -3.19
CA HIS A 99 -1.60 -17.49 -4.47
C HIS A 99 -0.95 -16.58 -5.52
N VAL A 100 -1.41 -15.33 -5.61
CA VAL A 100 -0.83 -14.32 -6.51
C VAL A 100 0.67 -14.16 -6.26
N HIS A 101 1.07 -14.02 -4.99
CA HIS A 101 2.47 -13.90 -4.62
C HIS A 101 3.27 -15.16 -4.94
N LYS A 102 2.71 -16.37 -4.73
CA LYS A 102 3.38 -17.64 -5.03
C LYS A 102 3.70 -17.80 -6.52
N TYR A 103 2.78 -17.40 -7.41
CA TYR A 103 2.94 -17.61 -8.85
C TYR A 103 3.63 -16.46 -9.58
N LEU A 104 3.35 -15.21 -9.20
CA LEU A 104 3.85 -14.02 -9.91
C LEU A 104 4.98 -13.31 -9.15
N GLY A 105 5.12 -13.55 -7.85
CA GLY A 105 6.00 -12.77 -6.99
C GLY A 105 5.53 -11.33 -6.79
N SER A 106 6.18 -10.61 -5.88
CA SER A 106 5.79 -9.25 -5.49
C SER A 106 5.94 -8.22 -6.63
N ILE A 107 7.04 -8.25 -7.38
CA ILE A 107 7.34 -7.23 -8.40
C ILE A 107 6.38 -7.32 -9.58
N ILE A 108 6.21 -8.51 -10.17
CA ILE A 108 5.40 -8.68 -11.38
C ILE A 108 3.92 -8.47 -11.04
N SER A 109 3.44 -9.00 -9.91
CA SER A 109 2.04 -8.77 -9.48
C SER A 109 1.75 -7.29 -9.24
N SER A 110 2.66 -6.54 -8.60
CA SER A 110 2.51 -5.09 -8.41
C SER A 110 2.48 -4.33 -9.74
N ARG A 111 3.33 -4.70 -10.71
CA ARG A 111 3.34 -4.07 -12.05
C ARG A 111 2.05 -4.35 -12.81
N ILE A 112 1.57 -5.59 -12.80
CA ILE A 112 0.31 -5.97 -13.44
C ILE A 112 -0.86 -5.20 -12.79
N ALA A 113 -0.92 -5.17 -11.46
CA ALA A 113 -1.95 -4.43 -10.73
C ALA A 113 -1.94 -2.93 -11.08
N ALA A 114 -0.76 -2.31 -11.18
CA ALA A 114 -0.63 -0.90 -11.56
C ALA A 114 -1.05 -0.63 -13.02
N VAL A 115 -0.74 -1.55 -13.94
CA VAL A 115 -1.19 -1.42 -15.33
C VAL A 115 -2.70 -1.62 -15.44
N LEU A 116 -3.27 -2.60 -14.72
CA LEU A 116 -4.71 -2.88 -14.72
C LEU A 116 -5.53 -1.84 -13.98
N SER A 117 -4.95 -1.08 -13.06
CA SER A 117 -5.66 0.04 -12.41
C SER A 117 -5.98 1.17 -13.38
N ILE A 118 -5.16 1.37 -14.43
CA ILE A 118 -5.40 2.43 -15.44
C ILE A 118 -6.71 2.21 -16.21
N PRO A 119 -6.93 1.08 -16.91
CA PRO A 119 -8.19 0.85 -17.61
C PRO A 119 -9.37 0.76 -16.63
N LEU A 120 -9.15 0.26 -15.40
CA LEU A 120 -10.19 0.24 -14.38
C LEU A 120 -10.67 1.67 -14.05
N LEU A 121 -9.76 2.61 -13.78
CA LEU A 121 -10.13 4.00 -13.51
C LEU A 121 -10.78 4.66 -14.74
N ALA A 122 -10.28 4.36 -15.94
CA ALA A 122 -10.90 4.83 -17.18
C ALA A 122 -12.36 4.36 -17.36
N THR A 123 -12.82 3.33 -16.65
CA THR A 123 -14.24 2.92 -16.70
C THR A 123 -15.18 3.81 -15.85
N TYR A 124 -14.67 4.57 -14.88
CA TYR A 124 -15.48 5.35 -13.93
C TYR A 124 -16.36 6.42 -14.59
N PRO A 125 -15.87 7.20 -15.58
CA PRO A 125 -16.72 8.13 -16.31
C PRO A 125 -17.94 7.46 -16.95
N PHE A 126 -17.78 6.24 -17.47
CA PHE A 126 -18.87 5.50 -18.12
C PHE A 126 -19.92 4.97 -17.13
N MET A 127 -19.55 4.76 -15.86
CA MET A 127 -20.50 4.33 -14.84
C MET A 127 -21.60 5.36 -14.62
N THR A 128 -21.35 6.65 -14.89
CA THR A 128 -22.37 7.71 -14.77
C THR A 128 -23.57 7.52 -15.70
N HIS A 129 -23.40 6.77 -16.79
CA HIS A 129 -24.48 6.43 -17.73
C HIS A 129 -25.32 5.22 -17.30
N LEU A 130 -24.89 4.51 -16.24
CA LEU A 130 -25.63 3.39 -15.68
C LEU A 130 -26.60 3.88 -14.60
N SER A 131 -27.66 3.10 -14.37
CA SER A 131 -28.66 3.39 -13.34
C SER A 131 -29.14 2.12 -12.65
N GLY A 132 -29.69 2.29 -11.44
CA GLY A 132 -30.25 1.21 -10.64
C GLY A 132 -29.25 0.11 -10.28
N THR A 133 -29.68 -1.15 -10.41
CA THR A 133 -28.89 -2.33 -10.01
C THR A 133 -27.59 -2.50 -10.80
N LYS A 134 -27.57 -2.10 -12.08
CA LYS A 134 -26.37 -2.18 -12.94
C LYS A 134 -25.27 -1.25 -12.45
N LEU A 135 -25.63 -0.03 -12.03
CA LEU A 135 -24.71 0.93 -11.45
C LEU A 135 -24.12 0.42 -10.13
N GLY A 136 -25.00 -0.08 -9.25
CA GLY A 136 -24.59 -0.70 -7.99
C GLY A 136 -23.57 -1.81 -8.23
N LEU A 137 -23.92 -2.81 -9.05
CA LEU A 137 -23.02 -3.92 -9.35
C LEU A 137 -21.66 -3.43 -9.90
N ALA A 138 -21.67 -2.51 -10.87
CA ALA A 138 -20.46 -1.96 -11.45
C ALA A 138 -19.55 -1.29 -10.40
N ILE A 139 -20.11 -0.44 -9.54
CA ILE A 139 -19.35 0.28 -8.51
C ILE A 139 -18.80 -0.66 -7.45
N TYR A 140 -19.61 -1.61 -6.96
CA TYR A 140 -19.14 -2.56 -5.95
C TYR A 140 -18.02 -3.44 -6.51
N CYS A 141 -18.17 -3.96 -7.73
CA CYS A 141 -17.12 -4.73 -8.40
C CYS A 141 -15.87 -3.88 -8.62
N ALA A 142 -16.00 -2.66 -9.12
CA ALA A 142 -14.87 -1.77 -9.39
C ALA A 142 -14.12 -1.38 -8.10
N ALA A 143 -14.84 -1.06 -7.03
CA ALA A 143 -14.26 -0.74 -5.74
C ALA A 143 -13.44 -1.91 -5.17
N VAL A 144 -14.01 -3.13 -5.18
CA VAL A 144 -13.31 -4.34 -4.73
C VAL A 144 -12.07 -4.62 -5.60
N MET A 145 -12.19 -4.52 -6.93
CA MET A 145 -11.05 -4.72 -7.83
C MET A 145 -9.95 -3.67 -7.61
N LYS A 146 -10.32 -2.39 -7.48
CA LYS A 146 -9.36 -1.31 -7.21
C LYS A 146 -8.66 -1.53 -5.87
N GLY A 147 -9.41 -1.95 -4.84
CA GLY A 147 -8.85 -2.35 -3.55
C GLY A 147 -7.86 -3.50 -3.69
N ALA A 148 -8.22 -4.57 -4.39
CA ALA A 148 -7.32 -5.71 -4.63
C ALA A 148 -6.03 -5.31 -5.34
N PHE A 149 -6.10 -4.44 -6.35
CA PHE A 149 -4.91 -3.90 -7.03
C PHE A 149 -4.05 -3.06 -6.09
N ALA A 150 -4.66 -2.12 -5.36
CA ALA A 150 -3.95 -1.29 -4.40
C ALA A 150 -3.22 -2.14 -3.36
N THR A 151 -3.91 -3.08 -2.73
CA THR A 151 -3.33 -3.95 -1.71
C THR A 151 -2.25 -4.88 -2.28
N THR A 152 -2.37 -5.33 -3.52
CA THR A 152 -1.31 -6.11 -4.19
C THR A 152 -0.03 -5.29 -4.30
N ILE A 153 -0.14 -4.03 -4.74
CA ILE A 153 1.01 -3.11 -4.88
C ILE A 153 1.61 -2.80 -3.50
N LEU A 154 0.78 -2.38 -2.54
CA LEU A 154 1.23 -1.99 -1.21
C LEU A 154 1.90 -3.17 -0.47
N THR A 155 1.24 -4.33 -0.46
CA THR A 155 1.82 -5.53 0.16
C THR A 155 3.10 -5.94 -0.56
N GLY A 156 3.12 -5.84 -1.89
CA GLY A 156 4.31 -6.11 -2.69
C GLY A 156 5.50 -5.23 -2.28
N THR A 157 5.30 -3.92 -2.18
CA THR A 157 6.34 -2.99 -1.73
C THR A 157 6.79 -3.25 -0.29
N CYS A 158 5.90 -3.61 0.63
CA CYS A 158 6.28 -4.02 1.99
C CYS A 158 7.17 -5.28 2.00
N ILE A 159 6.87 -6.27 1.14
CA ILE A 159 7.73 -7.46 1.00
C ILE A 159 9.10 -7.09 0.46
N LEU A 160 9.18 -6.18 -0.52
CA LEU A 160 10.45 -5.71 -1.09
C LEU A 160 11.29 -4.96 -0.07
N GLN A 161 10.69 -4.07 0.72
CA GLN A 161 11.36 -3.35 1.81
C GLN A 161 11.95 -4.33 2.84
N ASN A 162 11.16 -5.33 3.26
CA ASN A 162 11.60 -6.33 4.23
C ASN A 162 12.66 -7.30 3.68
N SER A 163 12.68 -7.51 2.36
CA SER A 163 13.69 -8.34 1.68
C SER A 163 14.99 -7.59 1.42
N ALA A 164 14.95 -6.25 1.36
CA ALA A 164 16.12 -5.40 1.15
C ALA A 164 16.97 -5.20 2.41
N VAL A 165 16.50 -5.60 3.60
CA VAL A 165 17.19 -5.38 4.88
C VAL A 165 17.31 -6.65 5.71
N PRO A 166 18.39 -6.78 6.52
CA PRO A 166 18.51 -7.88 7.48
C PRO A 166 17.45 -7.77 8.59
N GLN A 167 17.09 -8.90 9.19
CA GLN A 167 15.98 -9.00 10.13
C GLN A 167 16.10 -8.07 11.34
N ASN A 168 17.32 -7.85 11.84
CA ASN A 168 17.60 -6.93 12.96
C ASN A 168 17.33 -5.45 12.65
N GLN A 169 17.21 -5.07 11.37
CA GLN A 169 16.93 -3.70 10.93
C GLN A 169 15.53 -3.52 10.35
N ARG A 170 14.73 -4.58 10.21
CA ARG A 170 13.37 -4.51 9.63
C ARG A 170 12.45 -3.54 10.39
N GLY A 171 12.56 -3.49 11.72
CA GLY A 171 11.77 -2.56 12.53
C GLY A 171 12.06 -1.10 12.19
N ALA A 172 13.34 -0.73 12.11
CA ALA A 172 13.74 0.62 11.74
C ALA A 172 13.36 0.96 10.29
N ALA A 173 13.53 0.02 9.35
CA ALA A 173 13.16 0.21 7.95
C ALA A 173 11.64 0.42 7.78
N ASN A 174 10.81 -0.39 8.43
CA ASN A 174 9.36 -0.24 8.40
C ASN A 174 8.90 1.04 9.13
N GLY A 175 9.61 1.45 10.17
CA GLY A 175 9.38 2.75 10.83
C GLY A 175 9.58 3.92 9.85
N ILE A 176 10.73 3.98 9.18
CA ILE A 176 11.03 5.01 8.17
C ILE A 176 9.96 4.99 7.05
N SER A 177 9.64 3.80 6.54
CA SER A 177 8.61 3.61 5.50
C SER A 177 7.24 4.13 5.95
N THR A 178 6.81 3.79 7.16
CA THR A 178 5.50 4.18 7.70
C THR A 178 5.42 5.68 7.95
N THR A 179 6.48 6.29 8.49
CA THR A 179 6.56 7.75 8.68
C THR A 179 6.49 8.49 7.34
N ALA A 180 7.30 8.08 6.36
CA ALA A 180 7.30 8.69 5.03
C ALA A 180 5.94 8.53 4.34
N MET A 181 5.36 7.34 4.36
CA MET A 181 4.01 7.08 3.86
C MET A 181 2.96 8.00 4.53
N SER A 182 3.03 8.16 5.85
CA SER A 182 2.03 8.93 6.60
C SER A 182 2.03 10.41 6.22
N LEU A 183 3.22 10.99 5.96
CA LEU A 183 3.34 12.35 5.43
C LEU A 183 2.63 12.49 4.07
N PHE A 184 2.82 11.51 3.18
CA PHE A 184 2.18 11.49 1.87
C PHE A 184 0.66 11.32 1.97
N LYS A 185 0.19 10.49 2.91
CA LYS A 185 -1.25 10.34 3.19
C LYS A 185 -1.87 11.61 3.75
N ALA A 186 -1.14 12.36 4.58
CA ALA A 186 -1.66 13.59 5.18
C ALA A 186 -1.95 14.67 4.13
N ILE A 187 -1.13 14.78 3.08
CA ILE A 187 -1.30 15.77 2.01
C ILE A 187 -2.27 15.32 0.91
N ALA A 188 -2.51 14.01 0.78
CA ALA A 188 -3.29 13.45 -0.31
C ALA A 188 -4.74 13.99 -0.38
N PRO A 189 -5.52 14.07 0.71
CA PRO A 189 -6.88 14.62 0.67
C PRO A 189 -6.94 16.08 0.22
N ALA A 190 -5.98 16.90 0.65
CA ALA A 190 -5.93 18.30 0.24
C ALA A 190 -5.68 18.44 -1.27
N GLY A 191 -4.70 17.67 -1.80
CA GLY A 191 -4.43 17.64 -3.24
C GLY A 191 -5.60 17.10 -4.06
N ALA A 192 -6.21 16.01 -3.60
CA ALA A 192 -7.40 15.41 -4.20
C ALA A 192 -8.59 16.38 -4.25
N GLY A 193 -8.86 17.10 -3.16
CA GLY A 193 -9.94 18.09 -3.09
C GLY A 193 -9.72 19.27 -4.04
N VAL A 194 -8.49 19.78 -4.15
CA VAL A 194 -8.15 20.83 -5.12
C VAL A 194 -8.33 20.34 -6.56
N LEU A 195 -7.83 19.14 -6.87
CA LEU A 195 -7.96 18.53 -8.19
C LEU A 195 -9.44 18.31 -8.56
N PHE A 196 -10.23 17.79 -7.63
CA PHE A 196 -11.67 17.57 -7.82
C PHE A 196 -12.43 18.88 -8.03
N SER A 197 -12.15 19.91 -7.23
CA SER A 197 -12.75 21.24 -7.38
C SER A 197 -12.43 21.87 -8.74
N TRP A 198 -11.22 21.63 -9.23
CA TRP A 198 -10.78 22.09 -10.55
C TRP A 198 -11.48 21.34 -11.68
N ALA A 199 -11.63 20.02 -11.54
CA ALA A 199 -12.39 19.18 -12.47
C ALA A 199 -13.87 19.58 -12.56
N GLN A 200 -14.51 19.93 -11.44
CA GLN A 200 -15.91 20.40 -11.45
C GLN A 200 -16.09 21.71 -12.24
N LYS A 201 -15.07 22.57 -12.31
CA LYS A 201 -15.12 23.80 -13.13
C LYS A 201 -14.92 23.55 -14.64
N ARG A 202 -14.49 22.35 -15.03
CA ARG A 202 -14.11 21.97 -16.41
C ARG A 202 -15.01 20.90 -17.03
N GLN A 203 -16.28 20.83 -16.64
CA GLN A 203 -17.20 19.78 -17.15
C GLN A 203 -17.41 19.83 -18.67
N HIS A 204 -17.39 21.03 -19.27
CA HIS A 204 -17.61 21.23 -20.71
C HIS A 204 -16.34 21.63 -21.49
N ALA A 205 -15.16 21.39 -20.92
CA ALA A 205 -13.90 21.72 -21.60
C ALA A 205 -13.67 20.77 -22.78
N ALA A 206 -13.33 21.33 -23.95
CA ALA A 206 -13.02 20.55 -25.16
C ALA A 206 -11.72 19.73 -25.05
N PHE A 207 -10.84 20.09 -24.11
CA PHE A 207 -9.57 19.41 -23.83
C PHE A 207 -9.51 19.07 -22.32
N PHE A 208 -9.31 17.78 -21.99
CA PHE A 208 -9.38 17.22 -20.63
C PHE A 208 -10.67 17.60 -19.86
N PRO A 209 -11.82 17.01 -20.21
CA PRO A 209 -13.04 17.19 -19.44
C PRO A 209 -12.84 16.69 -18.00
N GLY A 210 -13.47 17.35 -17.03
CA GLY A 210 -13.23 17.15 -15.60
C GLY A 210 -13.21 15.68 -15.14
N MET A 211 -14.07 14.82 -15.72
CA MET A 211 -14.13 13.39 -15.39
C MET A 211 -12.87 12.60 -15.80
N LEU A 212 -12.23 12.95 -16.93
CA LEU A 212 -10.96 12.36 -17.37
C LEU A 212 -9.77 12.94 -16.59
N LEU A 213 -10.00 14.02 -15.85
CA LEU A 213 -8.96 14.69 -15.08
C LEU A 213 -8.75 14.03 -13.72
N ILE A 214 -9.80 13.42 -13.17
CA ILE A 214 -9.81 12.75 -11.87
C ILE A 214 -9.65 11.22 -11.97
N TYR A 215 -9.81 10.64 -13.16
CA TYR A 215 -9.75 9.18 -13.40
C TYR A 215 -8.93 8.81 -14.64
#